data_AF-A0A6C1S654-F1
#
_entry.id   AF-A0A6C1S654-F1
#
_cell.length_a   1.000
_cell.length_b   1.000
_cell.length_c   1.000
_cell.angle_alpha   90.00
_cell.angle_beta   90.00
_cell.angle_gamma   90.00
#
_symmetry.space_group_name_H-M   'P 1'
#
loop_
_entity.id
_entity.type
_entity.pdbx_description
1 polymer ?
#
loop_
_entity_poly.entity_id
_entity_poly.type
_entity_poly.pdbx_seq_one_letter_code
_entity_poly.pdbx_strand_id
1 'polypeptide(L)'
;MPAPVQFTFEMVPHEEGNNLKSVRPPVIPAGRLQIDRGLLVISSIEFEGRRDEGKDVFFGTNFPEPVTINLDTGETSHELTFDIPQGVYNRIEIILEIGGDNGIPMVLEGEIVKGQTDNIPLRFEYNLRDRIRIRAEPGEQHNSIVLRKDKMSVATISVDAGEVFRFISFQSPPGGLDSLQITEGTVLISSQLNTGLFNNMASRLERSFRVIFD
;
A
#
# COMPACT_ATOMS: atom_id res chain seq x y z
N MET A 1 -30.48 2.35 -10.68
CA MET A 1 -30.18 1.33 -9.65
C MET A 1 -28.68 1.34 -9.42
N PRO A 2 -28.22 1.18 -8.17
CA PRO A 2 -26.80 1.07 -7.86
C PRO A 2 -26.21 -0.23 -8.42
N ALA A 3 -24.90 -0.20 -8.62
CA ALA A 3 -24.02 -1.31 -8.93
C ALA A 3 -23.24 -1.65 -7.65
N PRO A 4 -23.19 -2.92 -7.24
CA PRO A 4 -22.42 -3.31 -6.08
C PRO A 4 -20.93 -3.33 -6.44
N VAL A 5 -20.12 -2.73 -5.57
CA VAL A 5 -18.66 -2.65 -5.71
C VAL A 5 -18.02 -3.18 -4.43
N GLN A 6 -17.22 -4.24 -4.57
CA GLN A 6 -16.41 -4.80 -3.50
C GLN A 6 -15.01 -4.17 -3.53
N PHE A 7 -14.53 -3.68 -2.40
CA PHE A 7 -13.16 -3.21 -2.24
C PHE A 7 -12.29 -4.34 -1.70
N THR A 8 -11.18 -4.58 -2.37
CA THR A 8 -10.15 -5.54 -1.98
C THR A 8 -8.83 -4.82 -1.79
N PHE A 9 -7.92 -5.43 -1.02
CA PHE A 9 -6.64 -4.82 -0.70
C PHE A 9 -5.52 -5.83 -0.93
N GLU A 10 -4.38 -5.35 -1.41
CA GLU A 10 -3.20 -6.17 -1.61
C GLU A 10 -1.92 -5.33 -1.48
N MET A 11 -0.80 -6.00 -1.32
CA MET A 11 0.52 -5.40 -1.47
C MET A 11 1.24 -5.98 -2.68
N VAL A 12 1.93 -5.12 -3.42
CA VAL A 12 2.96 -5.57 -4.35
C VAL A 12 4.27 -5.69 -3.56
N PRO A 13 4.77 -6.91 -3.31
CA PRO A 13 5.97 -7.11 -2.50
C PRO A 13 7.20 -6.54 -3.22
N HIS A 14 8.23 -6.20 -2.44
CA HIS A 14 9.49 -5.70 -2.97
C HIS A 14 10.62 -6.69 -2.73
N GLU A 15 11.41 -6.97 -3.76
CA GLU A 15 12.62 -7.79 -3.64
C GLU A 15 13.73 -7.17 -4.51
N GLU A 16 14.73 -6.55 -3.88
CA GLU A 16 15.75 -5.76 -4.57
C GLU A 16 16.71 -6.67 -5.37
N GLY A 17 16.67 -6.69 -6.71
CA GLY A 17 17.75 -7.33 -7.50
C GLY A 17 17.40 -8.55 -8.34
N ASN A 18 16.14 -8.82 -8.66
CA ASN A 18 15.75 -9.97 -9.49
C ASN A 18 15.90 -9.76 -11.02
N ASN A 19 16.49 -8.65 -11.49
CA ASN A 19 16.50 -8.27 -12.91
C ASN A 19 17.74 -8.65 -13.73
N LEU A 20 18.65 -9.47 -13.21
CA LEU A 20 19.82 -9.94 -13.98
C LEU A 20 19.82 -11.47 -14.09
N LYS A 21 19.33 -11.99 -15.22
CA LYS A 21 19.56 -13.37 -15.67
C LYS A 21 21.07 -13.58 -15.90
N SER A 22 21.82 -13.82 -14.83
CA SER A 22 23.24 -14.15 -14.91
C SER A 22 23.41 -15.68 -14.89
N VAL A 23 24.21 -16.21 -15.83
CA VAL A 23 24.49 -17.65 -16.03
C VAL A 23 25.48 -18.21 -14.97
N ARG A 24 25.86 -17.42 -13.97
CA ARG A 24 26.77 -17.81 -12.89
C ARG A 24 25.97 -17.92 -11.58
N PRO A 25 26.38 -18.81 -10.64
CA PRO A 25 25.78 -18.83 -9.31
C PRO A 25 25.82 -17.41 -8.72
N PRO A 26 24.68 -16.86 -8.27
CA PRO A 26 24.60 -15.48 -7.85
C PRO A 26 25.48 -15.28 -6.61
N VAL A 27 26.48 -14.41 -6.73
CA VAL A 27 27.05 -13.77 -5.55
C VAL A 27 25.96 -12.84 -5.03
N ILE A 28 25.27 -13.24 -3.97
CA ILE A 28 24.23 -12.41 -3.36
C ILE A 28 24.93 -11.17 -2.79
N PRO A 29 24.68 -9.97 -3.32
CA PRO A 29 25.24 -8.75 -2.75
C PRO A 29 24.66 -8.59 -1.34
N ALA A 30 25.51 -8.37 -0.33
CA ALA A 30 25.03 -8.08 1.01
C ALA A 30 24.19 -6.79 0.99
N GLY A 31 23.08 -6.75 1.74
CA GLY A 31 22.22 -5.59 1.88
C GLY A 31 21.02 -5.54 0.92
N ARG A 32 20.61 -6.68 0.36
CA ARG A 32 19.38 -6.79 -0.44
C ARG A 32 18.14 -6.65 0.46
N LEU A 33 17.20 -5.79 0.09
CA LEU A 33 15.93 -5.64 0.79
C LEU A 33 14.84 -6.56 0.23
N GLN A 34 14.12 -7.22 1.12
CA GLN A 34 12.85 -7.90 0.84
C GLN A 34 11.75 -7.34 1.75
N ILE A 35 10.58 -6.99 1.19
CA ILE A 35 9.38 -6.57 1.91
C ILE A 35 8.22 -7.40 1.39
N ASP A 36 7.61 -8.19 2.27
CA ASP A 36 6.61 -9.19 1.91
C ASP A 36 5.41 -9.23 2.85
N ARG A 37 5.40 -8.44 3.93
CA ARG A 37 4.26 -8.35 4.85
C ARG A 37 3.85 -6.92 5.07
N GLY A 38 2.54 -6.70 5.22
CA GLY A 38 1.98 -5.39 5.48
C GLY A 38 0.68 -5.45 6.27
N LEU A 39 0.49 -4.43 7.11
CA LEU A 39 -0.75 -4.17 7.83
C LEU A 39 -1.17 -2.74 7.54
N LEU A 40 -2.45 -2.52 7.22
CA LEU A 40 -3.04 -1.21 7.03
C LEU A 40 -4.28 -1.09 7.92
N VAL A 41 -4.45 0.07 8.55
CA VAL A 41 -5.63 0.42 9.33
C VAL A 41 -6.26 1.66 8.69
N ILE A 42 -7.55 1.61 8.39
CA ILE A 42 -8.30 2.74 7.85
C ILE A 42 -9.52 3.06 8.73
N SER A 43 -9.79 4.35 8.95
CA SER A 43 -10.95 4.82 9.69
C SER A 43 -12.11 5.24 8.79
N SER A 44 -11.84 5.57 7.52
CA SER A 44 -12.88 5.93 6.57
C SER A 44 -12.47 5.68 5.12
N ILE A 45 -13.49 5.56 4.26
CA ILE A 45 -13.37 5.56 2.80
C ILE A 45 -14.34 6.59 2.24
N GLU A 46 -13.85 7.44 1.36
CA GLU A 46 -14.67 8.34 0.54
C GLU A 46 -14.50 8.02 -0.95
N PHE A 47 -15.58 8.22 -1.69
CA PHE A 47 -15.67 8.03 -3.12
C PHE A 47 -16.12 9.34 -3.78
N GLU A 48 -15.34 9.81 -4.75
CA GLU A 48 -15.69 10.92 -5.62
C GLU A 48 -15.66 10.48 -7.08
N GLY A 49 -16.83 10.37 -7.71
CA GLY A 49 -16.95 9.87 -9.08
C GLY A 49 -17.61 10.86 -10.02
N ARG A 50 -16.93 11.19 -11.12
CA ARG A 50 -17.46 11.98 -12.24
C ARG A 50 -17.86 11.07 -13.39
N ARG A 51 -19.10 11.23 -13.85
CA ARG A 51 -19.67 10.42 -14.92
C ARG A 51 -19.69 11.18 -16.24
N ASP A 52 -19.59 10.45 -17.34
CA ASP A 52 -19.80 11.03 -18.68
C ASP A 52 -21.25 11.50 -18.84
N GLU A 53 -22.18 10.73 -18.29
CA GLU A 53 -23.60 11.05 -18.26
C GLU A 53 -24.18 10.99 -16.85
N GLY A 54 -25.02 11.96 -16.51
CA GLY A 54 -25.66 12.08 -15.21
C GLY A 54 -24.93 13.04 -14.26
N LYS A 55 -25.27 12.97 -12.98
CA LYS A 55 -24.68 13.82 -11.94
C LYS A 55 -23.41 13.17 -11.37
N ASP A 56 -22.48 13.98 -10.90
CA ASP A 56 -21.38 13.50 -10.07
C ASP A 56 -21.89 12.81 -8.81
N VAL A 57 -21.11 11.85 -8.31
CA VAL A 57 -21.44 11.01 -7.15
C VAL A 57 -20.39 11.22 -6.09
N PHE A 58 -20.84 11.51 -4.87
CA PHE A 58 -19.98 11.69 -3.70
C PHE A 58 -20.59 10.95 -2.51
N PHE A 59 -19.83 10.11 -1.85
CA PHE A 59 -20.20 9.54 -0.56
C PHE A 59 -18.96 9.23 0.27
N GLY A 60 -19.16 9.11 1.58
CA GLY A 60 -18.12 8.70 2.52
C GLY A 60 -18.71 7.84 3.61
N THR A 61 -17.92 6.88 4.10
CA THR A 61 -18.28 6.02 5.22
C THR A 61 -17.18 6.09 6.26
N ASN A 62 -17.54 6.53 7.46
CA ASN A 62 -16.70 6.44 8.64
C ASN A 62 -17.00 5.12 9.34
N PHE A 63 -15.97 4.35 9.66
CA PHE A 63 -16.15 3.10 10.38
C PHE A 63 -16.18 3.37 11.89
N PRO A 64 -17.20 2.88 12.63
CA PRO A 64 -17.23 3.00 14.09
C PRO A 64 -16.00 2.36 14.75
N GLU A 65 -15.51 1.27 14.15
CA GLU A 65 -14.25 0.62 14.49
C GLU A 65 -13.36 0.63 13.24
N PRO A 66 -12.08 1.05 13.34
CA PRO A 66 -11.18 1.06 12.20
C PRO A 66 -11.05 -0.33 11.55
N VAL A 67 -11.02 -0.35 10.22
CA VAL A 67 -10.87 -1.59 9.45
C VAL A 67 -9.39 -1.92 9.39
N THR A 68 -9.05 -3.11 9.88
CA THR A 68 -7.69 -3.65 9.80
C THR A 68 -7.59 -4.54 8.58
N ILE A 69 -6.54 -4.36 7.81
CA ILE A 69 -6.30 -5.00 6.53
C ILE A 69 -4.93 -5.67 6.59
N ASN A 70 -4.90 -6.98 6.43
CA ASN A 70 -3.66 -7.72 6.20
C ASN A 70 -3.33 -7.64 4.71
N LEU A 71 -2.29 -6.91 4.34
CA LEU A 71 -1.94 -6.66 2.93
C LEU A 71 -1.25 -7.87 2.27
N ASP A 72 -0.77 -8.84 3.04
CA ASP A 72 -0.22 -10.10 2.54
C ASP A 72 -1.35 -11.05 2.09
N THR A 73 -2.38 -11.21 2.93
CA THR A 73 -3.50 -12.12 2.62
C THR A 73 -4.68 -11.44 1.92
N GLY A 74 -4.74 -10.11 1.94
CA GLY A 74 -5.89 -9.31 1.50
C GLY A 74 -7.10 -9.38 2.44
N GLU A 75 -6.97 -10.03 3.60
CA GLU A 75 -8.05 -10.18 4.57
C GLU A 75 -8.33 -8.87 5.29
N THR A 76 -9.62 -8.56 5.45
CA THR A 76 -10.11 -7.37 6.14
C THR A 76 -10.91 -7.77 7.37
N SER A 77 -10.90 -6.95 8.42
CA SER A 77 -11.71 -7.21 9.62
C SER A 77 -13.22 -7.16 9.36
N HIS A 78 -13.64 -6.48 8.28
CA HIS A 78 -15.02 -6.40 7.82
C HIS A 78 -15.06 -6.36 6.29
N GLU A 79 -16.14 -6.87 5.70
CA GLU A 79 -16.37 -6.76 4.25
C GLU A 79 -16.65 -5.29 3.86
N LEU A 80 -16.01 -4.84 2.78
CA LEU A 80 -16.11 -3.48 2.26
C LEU A 80 -16.84 -3.46 0.92
N THR A 81 -18.17 -3.49 0.98
CA THR A 81 -19.04 -3.49 -0.20
C THR A 81 -19.94 -2.26 -0.20
N PHE A 82 -20.00 -1.55 -1.33
CA PHE A 82 -20.76 -0.31 -1.48
C PHE A 82 -21.65 -0.33 -2.73
N ASP A 83 -22.82 0.30 -2.61
CA ASP A 83 -23.75 0.50 -3.72
C ASP A 83 -23.46 1.83 -4.44
N ILE A 84 -22.79 1.76 -5.60
CA ILE A 84 -22.39 2.93 -6.38
C ILE A 84 -23.33 3.08 -7.59
N PRO A 85 -23.89 4.26 -7.88
CA PRO A 85 -24.71 4.47 -9.07
C PRO A 85 -24.04 3.93 -10.35
N GLN A 86 -24.77 3.10 -11.11
CA GLN A 86 -24.27 2.61 -12.40
C GLN A 86 -23.94 3.77 -13.37
N GLY A 87 -23.00 3.54 -14.27
CA GLY A 87 -22.59 4.51 -15.28
C GLY A 87 -21.16 4.32 -15.78
N VAL A 88 -20.77 5.13 -16.76
CA VAL A 88 -19.39 5.27 -17.24
C VAL A 88 -18.75 6.45 -16.52
N TYR A 89 -17.62 6.19 -15.87
CA TYR A 89 -16.88 7.19 -15.10
C TYR A 89 -15.59 7.57 -15.83
N ASN A 90 -15.38 8.88 -15.99
CA ASN A 90 -14.15 9.44 -16.56
C ASN A 90 -13.11 9.81 -15.47
N ARG A 91 -13.55 9.90 -14.22
CA ARG A 91 -12.69 10.06 -13.04
C ARG A 91 -13.37 9.47 -11.82
N ILE A 92 -12.63 8.65 -11.10
CA ILE A 92 -12.95 8.22 -9.74
C ILE A 92 -11.75 8.55 -8.87
N GLU A 93 -12.01 9.16 -7.72
CA GLU A 93 -11.03 9.32 -6.64
C GLU A 93 -11.53 8.56 -5.42
N ILE A 94 -10.66 7.74 -4.87
CA ILE A 94 -10.85 7.08 -3.58
C ILE A 94 -10.00 7.82 -2.57
N ILE A 95 -10.58 8.19 -1.45
CA ILE A 95 -9.87 8.86 -0.38
C ILE A 95 -9.94 7.98 0.85
N LEU A 96 -8.78 7.54 1.33
CA LEU A 96 -8.65 6.72 2.52
C LEU A 96 -8.15 7.59 3.66
N GLU A 97 -8.83 7.57 4.80
CA GLU A 97 -8.21 8.06 6.03
C GLU A 97 -7.55 6.88 6.74
N ILE A 98 -6.23 6.92 6.80
CA ILE A 98 -5.43 5.87 7.42
C ILE A 98 -5.21 6.19 8.90
N GLY A 99 -5.31 5.16 9.73
CA GLY A 99 -5.17 5.22 11.18
C GLY A 99 -6.48 5.03 11.94
N GLY A 100 -6.39 5.24 13.25
CA GLY A 100 -7.49 5.10 14.20
C GLY A 100 -7.10 5.65 15.56
N ASP A 101 -7.99 5.54 16.54
CA ASP A 101 -7.71 5.93 17.93
C ASP A 101 -6.66 5.06 18.60
N ASN A 102 -6.49 3.83 18.12
CA ASN A 102 -5.55 2.86 18.66
C ASN A 102 -4.74 2.22 17.53
N GLY A 103 -3.44 2.02 17.76
CA GLY A 103 -2.56 1.27 16.88
C GLY A 103 -1.78 2.12 15.87
N ILE A 104 -0.94 1.43 15.10
CA ILE A 104 -0.09 2.03 14.06
C ILE A 104 -0.87 1.95 12.72
N PRO A 105 -1.16 3.09 12.07
CA PRO A 105 -1.88 3.17 10.79
C PRO A 105 -1.36 2.25 9.70
N MET A 106 -0.04 2.16 9.51
CA MET A 106 0.55 1.23 8.56
C MET A 106 1.85 0.65 9.08
N VAL A 107 2.03 -0.64 8.86
CA VAL A 107 3.27 -1.38 9.10
C VAL A 107 3.65 -2.10 7.82
N LEU A 108 4.91 -1.99 7.41
CA LEU A 108 5.51 -2.84 6.38
C LEU A 108 6.70 -3.59 6.98
N GLU A 109 6.76 -4.90 6.74
CA GLU A 109 7.78 -5.78 7.30
C GLU A 109 8.48 -6.61 6.23
N GLY A 110 9.71 -6.97 6.55
CA GLY A 110 10.51 -7.86 5.73
C GLY A 110 11.89 -8.03 6.33
N GLU A 111 12.90 -8.15 5.48
CA GLU A 111 14.26 -8.45 5.90
C GLU A 111 15.32 -7.83 5.00
N ILE A 112 16.47 -7.52 5.60
CA ILE A 112 17.70 -7.17 4.90
C ILE A 112 18.58 -8.40 4.86
N VAL A 113 18.83 -8.92 3.67
CA VAL A 113 19.65 -10.11 3.44
C VAL A 113 21.13 -9.73 3.45
N LYS A 114 21.87 -10.22 4.45
CA LYS A 114 23.31 -10.01 4.66
C LYS A 114 24.07 -11.30 4.36
N GLY A 115 24.37 -11.53 3.08
CA GLY A 115 25.08 -12.74 2.66
C GLY A 115 24.12 -13.94 2.50
N GLN A 116 24.55 -15.15 2.87
CA GLN A 116 23.77 -16.38 2.62
C GLN A 116 22.87 -16.82 3.79
N THR A 117 23.21 -16.45 5.02
CA THR A 117 22.54 -16.99 6.23
C THR A 117 22.04 -15.92 7.19
N ASP A 118 22.51 -14.68 7.05
CA ASP A 118 22.19 -13.65 8.03
C ASP A 118 21.12 -12.72 7.44
N ASN A 119 19.93 -12.80 8.00
CA ASN A 119 18.84 -11.87 7.67
C ASN A 119 18.59 -10.98 8.88
N ILE A 120 18.45 -9.69 8.63
CA ILE A 120 18.12 -8.71 9.66
C ILE A 120 16.67 -8.29 9.46
N PRO A 121 15.75 -8.60 10.39
CA PRO A 121 14.37 -8.15 10.30
C PRO A 121 14.30 -6.64 10.14
N LEU A 122 13.43 -6.17 9.25
CA LEU A 122 13.13 -4.76 9.05
C LEU A 122 11.64 -4.53 9.27
N ARG A 123 11.34 -3.43 9.97
CA ARG A 123 9.97 -3.00 10.24
C ARG A 123 9.87 -1.48 10.04
N PHE A 124 9.01 -1.07 9.12
CA PHE A 124 8.64 0.32 8.90
C PHE A 124 7.27 0.59 9.55
N GLU A 125 7.19 1.62 10.38
CA GLU A 125 5.97 2.05 11.06
C GLU A 125 5.60 3.47 10.66
N TYR A 126 4.49 3.60 9.93
CA TYR A 126 3.87 4.90 9.67
C TYR A 126 2.84 5.20 10.77
N ASN A 127 3.29 5.88 11.82
CA ASN A 127 2.50 6.21 13.01
C ASN A 127 1.75 7.55 12.94
N LEU A 128 1.50 8.05 11.73
CA LEU A 128 0.78 9.31 11.50
C LEU A 128 -0.59 9.02 10.88
N ARG A 129 -1.61 9.75 11.34
CA ARG A 129 -2.91 9.78 10.65
C ARG A 129 -2.76 10.62 9.41
N ASP A 130 -3.32 10.13 8.31
CA ASP A 130 -3.20 10.80 7.02
C ASP A 130 -4.41 10.52 6.14
N ARG A 131 -4.59 11.33 5.10
CA ARG A 131 -5.69 11.21 4.14
C ARG A 131 -5.10 11.03 2.75
N ILE A 132 -5.11 9.78 2.29
CA ILE A 132 -4.49 9.36 1.02
C ILE A 132 -5.55 9.46 -0.08
N ARG A 133 -5.32 10.34 -1.07
CA ARG A 133 -6.19 10.49 -2.24
C ARG A 133 -5.60 9.73 -3.42
N ILE A 134 -6.34 8.76 -3.93
CA ILE A 134 -5.91 7.87 -4.99
C ILE A 134 -6.84 8.04 -6.19
N ARG A 135 -6.27 8.32 -7.36
CA ARG A 135 -7.03 8.30 -8.60
C ARG A 135 -7.16 6.86 -9.08
N ALA A 136 -8.38 6.40 -9.30
CA ALA A 136 -8.62 5.06 -9.80
C ALA A 136 -8.32 4.95 -11.30
N GLU A 137 -7.86 3.78 -11.69
CA GLU A 137 -7.52 3.36 -13.05
C GLU A 137 -8.50 2.27 -13.50
N PRO A 138 -8.86 2.21 -14.80
CA PRO A 138 -9.58 1.06 -15.33
C PRO A 138 -8.67 -0.17 -15.36
N GLY A 139 -9.26 -1.36 -15.25
CA GLY A 139 -8.57 -2.63 -15.49
C GLY A 139 -7.96 -2.72 -16.89
N GLU A 140 -6.98 -3.62 -17.08
CA GLU A 140 -6.13 -3.70 -18.29
C GLU A 140 -6.91 -3.81 -19.62
N GLN A 141 -8.13 -4.33 -19.58
CA GLN A 141 -8.96 -4.56 -20.77
C GLN A 141 -9.91 -3.39 -21.09
N HIS A 142 -9.86 -2.29 -20.33
CA HIS A 142 -10.85 -1.23 -20.38
C HIS A 142 -10.21 0.16 -20.51
N ASN A 143 -10.82 1.02 -21.32
CA ASN A 143 -10.41 2.42 -21.46
C ASN A 143 -11.12 3.36 -20.47
N SER A 144 -12.12 2.85 -19.75
CA SER A 144 -13.00 3.60 -18.86
C SER A 144 -13.54 2.69 -17.76
N ILE A 145 -13.84 3.25 -16.59
CA ILE A 145 -14.46 2.49 -15.50
C ILE A 145 -15.97 2.45 -15.73
N VAL A 146 -16.54 1.25 -15.89
CA VAL A 146 -17.96 1.05 -16.19
C VAL A 146 -18.61 0.22 -15.09
N LEU A 147 -19.43 0.86 -14.27
CA LEU A 147 -20.16 0.20 -13.18
C LEU A 147 -21.54 -0.24 -13.66
N ARG A 148 -21.87 -1.52 -13.50
CA ARG A 148 -23.13 -2.12 -13.97
C ARG A 148 -23.89 -2.77 -12.82
N LYS A 149 -25.21 -2.58 -12.78
CA LYS A 149 -26.08 -3.12 -11.72
C LYS A 149 -26.16 -4.65 -11.67
N ASP A 150 -25.84 -5.32 -12.76
CA ASP A 150 -25.97 -6.77 -12.96
C ASP A 150 -24.65 -7.52 -12.79
N LYS A 151 -23.55 -6.81 -12.48
CA LYS A 151 -22.22 -7.38 -12.27
C LYS A 151 -21.60 -6.76 -11.02
N MET A 152 -21.17 -7.61 -10.07
CA MET A 152 -20.29 -7.15 -8.99
C MET A 152 -18.99 -6.64 -9.61
N SER A 153 -18.66 -5.37 -9.35
CA SER A 153 -17.38 -4.79 -9.74
C SER A 153 -16.40 -4.91 -8.57
N VAL A 154 -15.11 -5.02 -8.86
CA VAL A 154 -14.07 -5.09 -7.84
C VAL A 154 -13.18 -3.86 -7.95
N ALA A 155 -12.96 -3.19 -6.83
CA ALA A 155 -12.02 -2.08 -6.70
C ALA A 155 -10.82 -2.55 -5.86
N THR A 156 -9.73 -2.92 -6.52
CA THR A 156 -8.51 -3.40 -5.85
C THR A 156 -7.62 -2.22 -5.49
N ILE A 157 -7.42 -2.00 -4.20
CA ILE A 157 -6.47 -1.02 -3.66
C ILE A 157 -5.15 -1.73 -3.39
N SER A 158 -4.11 -1.37 -4.12
CA SER A 158 -2.77 -1.97 -3.95
C SER A 158 -1.78 -0.99 -3.36
N VAL A 159 -0.89 -1.50 -2.49
CA VAL A 159 0.24 -0.77 -1.93
C VAL A 159 1.54 -1.33 -2.52
N ASP A 160 2.27 -0.52 -3.28
CA ASP A 160 3.56 -0.89 -3.85
C ASP A 160 4.70 -0.65 -2.85
N ALA A 161 5.16 -1.72 -2.20
CA ALA A 161 6.29 -1.64 -1.27
C ALA A 161 7.57 -1.15 -1.97
N GLY A 162 7.76 -1.45 -3.25
CA GLY A 162 8.91 -1.01 -4.02
C GLY A 162 8.97 0.51 -4.18
N GLU A 163 7.82 1.17 -4.35
CA GLU A 163 7.78 2.64 -4.38
C GLU A 163 8.07 3.29 -3.02
N VAL A 164 7.66 2.67 -1.91
CA VAL A 164 7.98 3.14 -0.55
C VAL A 164 9.49 3.06 -0.30
N PHE A 165 10.07 1.89 -0.57
CA PHE A 165 11.47 1.57 -0.27
C PHE A 165 12.45 1.96 -1.39
N ARG A 166 11.95 2.63 -2.43
CA ARG A 166 12.77 3.06 -3.58
C ARG A 166 13.97 3.90 -3.12
N PHE A 167 15.14 3.65 -3.69
CA PHE A 167 16.38 4.39 -3.38
C PHE A 167 16.91 4.25 -1.95
N ILE A 168 16.39 3.32 -1.17
CA ILE A 168 16.98 2.96 0.11
C ILE A 168 18.09 1.96 -0.18
N SER A 169 19.33 2.40 -0.01
CA SER A 169 20.48 1.50 -0.09
C SER A 169 21.02 1.26 1.30
N PHE A 170 21.01 0.00 1.73
CA PHE A 170 21.62 -0.42 2.99
C PHE A 170 23.14 -0.59 2.92
N GLN A 171 23.73 -0.29 1.75
CA GLN A 171 25.16 -0.41 1.49
C GLN A 171 25.91 0.91 1.61
N SER A 172 25.23 2.05 1.67
CA SER A 172 25.88 3.37 1.64
C SER A 172 25.21 4.36 2.61
N PRO A 173 25.96 5.30 3.22
CA PRO A 173 25.38 6.33 4.07
C PRO A 173 24.31 7.18 3.34
N PRO A 174 23.25 7.63 4.03
CA PRO A 174 22.95 7.41 5.45
C PRO A 174 22.19 6.10 5.74
N GLY A 175 21.94 5.26 4.73
CA GLY A 175 21.20 4.00 4.88
C GLY A 175 22.05 2.80 5.29
N GLY A 176 23.38 2.95 5.34
CA GLY A 176 24.31 1.88 5.68
C GLY A 176 23.94 1.18 6.99
N LEU A 177 23.92 -0.14 7.00
CA LEU A 177 23.54 -0.96 8.17
C LEU A 177 24.22 -0.52 9.47
N ASP A 178 25.49 -0.13 9.41
CA ASP A 178 26.28 0.28 10.58
C ASP A 178 25.81 1.62 11.20
N SER A 179 25.00 2.39 10.47
CA SER A 179 24.45 3.67 10.93
C SER A 179 23.01 3.56 11.44
N LEU A 180 22.39 2.38 11.31
CA LEU A 180 21.01 2.18 11.72
C LEU A 180 20.91 1.83 13.20
N GLN A 181 19.90 2.40 13.84
CA GLN A 181 19.50 2.01 15.18
C GLN A 181 18.72 0.70 15.08
N ILE A 182 19.26 -0.36 15.70
CA ILE A 182 18.65 -1.67 15.79
C ILE A 182 18.10 -1.85 17.19
N THR A 183 16.83 -2.22 17.30
CA THR A 183 16.13 -2.47 18.57
C THR A 183 15.69 -3.93 18.58
N GLU A 184 16.12 -4.70 19.59
CA GLU A 184 15.77 -6.12 19.74
C GLU A 184 16.09 -6.96 18.48
N GLY A 185 17.19 -6.63 17.79
CA GLY A 185 17.60 -7.32 16.56
C GLY A 185 16.83 -6.92 15.30
N THR A 186 15.90 -5.97 15.38
CA THR A 186 15.11 -5.45 14.25
C THR A 186 15.55 -4.03 13.89
N VAL A 187 15.70 -3.77 12.59
CA VAL A 187 15.80 -2.40 12.07
C VAL A 187 14.42 -1.78 12.08
N LEU A 188 14.16 -0.94 13.10
CA LEU A 188 12.89 -0.24 13.25
C LEU A 188 12.97 1.16 12.64
N ILE A 189 12.17 1.43 11.62
CA ILE A 189 12.08 2.74 10.95
C ILE A 189 10.74 3.38 11.32
N SER A 190 10.78 4.46 12.09
CA SER A 190 9.61 5.18 12.57
C SER A 190 9.88 6.68 12.66
N SER A 191 8.88 7.47 13.05
CA SER A 191 9.08 8.90 13.30
C SER A 191 10.00 9.20 14.49
N GLN A 192 10.33 8.20 15.31
CA GLN A 192 11.24 8.31 16.46
C GLN A 192 12.61 7.69 16.20
N LEU A 193 12.68 6.61 15.42
CA LEU A 193 13.90 5.84 15.16
C LEU A 193 14.23 5.80 13.67
N ASN A 194 15.50 6.01 13.32
CA ASN A 194 15.95 6.09 11.93
C ASN A 194 15.16 7.13 11.11
N THR A 195 14.91 8.30 11.71
CA THR A 195 13.98 9.34 11.21
C THR A 195 14.30 9.85 9.79
N GLY A 196 15.57 9.85 9.38
CA GLY A 196 15.96 10.19 8.02
C GLY A 196 15.39 9.21 6.98
N LEU A 197 15.41 7.91 7.26
CA LEU A 197 14.79 6.90 6.41
C LEU A 197 13.27 7.02 6.45
N PHE A 198 12.70 7.21 7.65
CA PHE A 198 11.27 7.40 7.83
C PHE A 198 10.74 8.54 6.95
N ASN A 199 11.36 9.73 7.01
CA ASN A 199 10.92 10.89 6.23
C ASN A 199 10.99 10.62 4.72
N ASN A 200 12.03 9.92 4.27
CA ASN A 200 12.16 9.54 2.85
C ASN A 200 11.05 8.58 2.42
N MET A 201 10.75 7.55 3.21
CA MET A 201 9.70 6.57 2.94
C MET A 201 8.30 7.21 3.02
N ALA A 202 8.03 7.96 4.09
CA ALA A 202 6.77 8.68 4.31
C ALA A 202 6.42 9.59 3.12
N SER A 203 7.39 10.31 2.56
CA SER A 203 7.19 11.19 1.40
C SER A 203 6.80 10.46 0.10
N ARG A 204 6.84 9.13 0.09
CA ARG A 204 6.47 8.28 -1.06
C ARG A 204 5.21 7.49 -0.81
N LEU A 205 4.74 7.43 0.42
CA LEU A 205 3.61 6.61 0.82
C LEU A 205 2.37 6.87 -0.04
N GLU A 206 1.99 8.13 -0.26
CA GLU A 206 0.83 8.44 -1.12
C GLU A 206 0.97 7.87 -2.54
N ARG A 207 2.19 7.88 -3.10
CA ARG A 207 2.48 7.38 -4.46
C ARG A 207 2.53 5.86 -4.57
N SER A 208 2.66 5.15 -3.45
CA SER A 208 2.62 3.68 -3.49
C SER A 208 1.20 3.13 -3.61
N PHE A 209 0.18 3.94 -3.35
CA PHE A 209 -1.20 3.51 -3.48
C PHE A 209 -1.69 3.58 -4.93
N ARG A 210 -2.40 2.54 -5.35
CA ARG A 210 -3.14 2.49 -6.62
C ARG A 210 -4.52 1.90 -6.39
N VAL A 211 -5.48 2.26 -7.23
CA VAL A 211 -6.80 1.62 -7.26
C VAL A 211 -7.13 1.22 -8.69
N ILE A 212 -7.50 -0.05 -8.90
CA ILE A 212 -7.91 -0.58 -10.20
C ILE A 212 -9.36 -1.07 -10.09
N PHE A 213 -10.20 -0.73 -11.07
CA PHE A 213 -11.58 -1.20 -11.17
C PHE A 213 -11.77 -2.21 -12.32
N ASP A 214 -12.34 -3.38 -12.00
CA ASP A 214 -12.64 -4.50 -12.94
C ASP A 214 -14.15 -4.88 -13.00
#